data_AF-A0A223PIK1-F1
#
_entry.id   AF-A0A223PIK1-F1
#
_cell.length_a   1.000
_cell.length_b   1.000
_cell.length_c   1.000
_cell.angle_alpha   90.00
_cell.angle_beta   90.00
_cell.angle_gamma   90.00
#
_symmetry.space_group_name_H-M   'P 1'
#
loop_
_entity.id
_entity.type
_entity.pdbx_description
1 polymer ?
#
loop_
_entity_poly.entity_id
_entity_poly.type
_entity_poly.pdbx_seq_one_letter_code
_entity_poly.pdbx_strand_id
1 'polypeptide(L)' 'RSLWEIWRSVLRVPELGVTDNFFAIGGDSILSIQVAARARQRGIAFSARDLFRYQTIERLASNV' A
#
# COMPACT_ATOMS: atom_id res chain seq x y z
N ARG A 1 1.52 7.72 8.46
CA ARG A 1 2.15 6.59 9.20
C ARG A 1 1.37 5.28 9.04
N SER A 2 0.04 5.32 9.10
CA SER A 2 -0.84 4.14 8.97
C SER A 2 -0.65 3.30 7.71
N LEU A 3 -0.51 3.90 6.52
CA LEU A 3 -0.26 3.16 5.26
C LEU A 3 1.07 2.38 5.28
N TRP A 4 2.13 3.00 5.77
CA TRP A 4 3.45 2.38 5.88
C TRP A 4 3.41 1.11 6.76
N GLU A 5 2.71 1.17 7.90
CA GLU A 5 2.57 0.01 8.79
C GLU A 5 1.77 -1.13 8.13
N ILE A 6 0.71 -0.80 7.38
CA ILE A 6 -0.08 -1.78 6.64
C ILE A 6 0.77 -2.46 5.58
N TRP A 7 1.50 -1.68 4.77
CA TRP A 7 2.35 -2.21 3.71
C TRP A 7 3.45 -3.10 4.26
N ARG A 8 4.14 -2.66 5.31
CA ARG A 8 5.18 -3.45 5.97
C ARG A 8 4.63 -4.79 6.50
N SER A 9 3.43 -4.77 7.08
CA SER A 9 2.78 -5.99 7.59
C SER A 9 2.35 -6.95 6.48
N VAL A 10 1.89 -6.44 5.34
CA VAL A 10 1.41 -7.26 4.21
C VAL A 10 2.56 -7.81 3.39
N LEU A 11 3.55 -6.98 3.06
CA LEU A 11 4.70 -7.33 2.22
C LEU A 11 5.78 -8.12 2.97
N ARG A 12 5.81 -8.05 4.31
CA ARG A 12 6.81 -8.72 5.16
C ARG A 12 8.26 -8.40 4.78
N VAL A 13 8.50 -7.18 4.32
CA VAL A 13 9.84 -6.69 3.98
C VAL A 13 10.55 -6.08 5.20
N PRO A 14 11.88 -6.27 5.33
CA PRO A 14 12.64 -5.77 6.48
C PRO A 14 12.70 -4.23 6.52
N GLU A 15 12.92 -3.62 5.36
CA GLU A 15 12.97 -2.17 5.13
C GLU A 15 11.94 -1.77 4.06
N LEU A 16 11.31 -0.61 4.26
CA LEU A 16 10.31 -0.05 3.35
C LEU A 16 10.41 1.47 3.37
N GLY A 17 10.75 2.07 2.23
CA GLY A 17 10.67 3.49 1.95
C GLY A 17 9.28 3.91 1.48
N VAL A 18 8.94 5.19 1.66
CA VAL A 18 7.64 5.73 1.19
C VAL A 18 7.58 5.89 -0.34
N THR A 19 8.74 5.91 -0.99
CA THR A 19 8.94 5.98 -2.43
C THR A 19 9.13 4.61 -3.08
N ASP A 20 9.16 3.52 -2.30
CA ASP A 20 9.34 2.19 -2.85
C ASP A 20 8.11 1.77 -3.64
N ASN A 21 8.37 1.23 -4.83
CA ASN A 21 7.32 0.72 -5.70
C ASN A 21 6.77 -0.58 -5.13
N PHE A 22 5.49 -0.61 -4.77
CA PHE A 22 4.78 -1.75 -4.19
C PHE A 22 5.00 -3.05 -4.97
N PHE A 23 4.89 -2.99 -6.29
CA PHE A 23 5.00 -4.17 -7.15
C PHE A 23 6.44 -4.60 -7.37
N ALA A 24 7.40 -3.67 -7.34
CA ALA A 24 8.82 -3.99 -7.46
C ALA A 24 9.36 -4.75 -6.23
N ILE A 25 8.75 -4.56 -5.06
CA ILE A 25 9.16 -5.18 -3.78
C ILE A 25 8.31 -6.41 -3.41
N GLY A 26 7.62 -7.00 -4.39
CA GLY A 26 6.86 -8.25 -4.21
C GLY A 26 5.35 -8.08 -4.00
N GLY A 27 4.82 -6.87 -4.14
CA GLY A 27 3.38 -6.63 -4.18
C GLY A 27 2.71 -7.23 -5.41
N ASP A 28 1.51 -7.78 -5.25
CA ASP A 28 0.68 -8.32 -6.32
C ASP A 28 -0.80 -7.91 -6.15
N SER A 29 -1.68 -8.44 -6.99
CA SER A 29 -3.12 -8.18 -6.93
C SER A 29 -3.77 -8.60 -5.60
N ILE A 30 -3.36 -9.73 -5.03
CA ILE A 30 -3.92 -10.25 -3.76
C ILE A 30 -3.47 -9.35 -2.61
N LEU A 31 -2.18 -9.02 -2.56
CA LEU A 31 -1.63 -8.13 -1.55
C LEU A 31 -2.25 -6.73 -1.66
N SER A 32 -2.50 -6.23 -2.88
CA SER A 32 -3.19 -4.96 -3.11
C SER A 32 -4.58 -4.93 -2.48
N ILE A 33 -5.37 -6.01 -2.65
CA ILE A 33 -6.69 -6.14 -2.04
C ILE A 33 -6.58 -6.18 -0.50
N GLN A 34 -5.60 -6.91 0.04
CA GLN A 34 -5.38 -6.97 1.48
C GLN A 34 -5.00 -5.61 2.09
N VAL A 35 -4.12 -4.85 1.42
CA VAL A 35 -3.76 -3.50 1.86
C VAL A 35 -5.00 -2.60 1.86
N ALA A 36 -5.78 -2.58 0.77
CA ALA A 36 -6.99 -1.76 0.68
C ALA A 36 -8.01 -2.11 1.78
N ALA A 37 -8.22 -3.40 2.05
CA ALA A 37 -9.12 -3.85 3.10
C ALA A 37 -8.66 -3.40 4.51
N ARG A 38 -7.36 -3.55 4.82
CA ARG A 38 -6.78 -3.13 6.12
C ARG A 38 -6.75 -1.61 6.27
N ALA A 39 -6.49 -0.88 5.19
CA ALA A 39 -6.53 0.57 5.17
C ALA A 39 -7.93 1.09 5.47
N ARG A 40 -8.96 0.48 4.88
CA ARG A 40 -10.35 0.82 5.12
C ARG A 40 -10.76 0.65 6.58
N GLN A 41 -10.26 -0.39 7.26
CA GLN A 41 -10.47 -0.58 8.71
C GLN A 41 -9.86 0.55 9.56
N ARG A 42 -8.87 1.28 9.03
CA ARG A 42 -8.25 2.44 9.65
C ARG A 42 -8.78 3.78 9.13
N GLY A 43 -9.91 3.77 8.41
CA GLY A 43 -10.54 4.98 7.86
C GLY A 43 -9.87 5.53 6.59
N ILE A 44 -8.94 4.80 5.97
CA ILE A 44 -8.28 5.20 4.73
C ILE A 44 -8.90 4.42 3.58
N ALA A 45 -9.68 5.08 2.73
CA ALA A 45 -10.43 4.43 1.67
C ALA A 45 -9.74 4.60 0.31
N PHE A 46 -9.32 3.50 -0.29
CA PHE A 46 -8.87 3.45 -1.68
C PHE A 46 -9.14 2.04 -2.26
N SER A 47 -9.14 1.93 -3.59
CA SER A 47 -9.33 0.68 -4.31
C SER A 47 -7.99 0.03 -4.69
N ALA A 48 -7.98 -1.28 -4.95
CA ALA A 48 -6.77 -1.92 -5.50
C ALA A 48 -6.27 -1.24 -6.80
N ARG A 49 -7.20 -0.69 -7.60
CA ARG A 49 -6.89 0.08 -8.82
C ARG A 49 -6.10 1.35 -8.52
N ASP A 50 -6.37 2.02 -7.41
CA ASP A 50 -5.61 3.19 -6.98
C ASP A 50 -4.18 2.82 -6.63
N LEU A 51 -3.94 1.64 -6.05
CA LEU A 51 -2.60 1.13 -5.79
C LEU A 51 -1.81 0.87 -7.09
N PHE A 52 -2.48 0.35 -8.12
CA PHE A 52 -1.89 0.18 -9.46
C PHE A 52 -1.52 1.52 -10.12
N ARG A 53 -2.28 2.58 -9.84
CA ARG A 53 -2.01 3.94 -10.35
C ARG A 53 -0.93 4.66 -9.54
N TYR A 54 -1.00 4.55 -8.22
CA TYR A 54 -0.15 5.26 -7.26
C TYR A 54 0.70 4.26 -6.48
N GLN A 55 1.71 3.73 -7.16
CA GLN A 55 2.43 2.51 -6.75
C GLN A 55 3.38 2.68 -5.57
N THR A 56 3.33 3.81 -4.86
CA THR A 56 4.22 4.16 -3.74
C THR A 56 3.38 4.76 -2.63
N ILE A 57 3.77 4.60 -1.38
CA ILE A 57 3.03 5.17 -0.23
C ILE A 57 2.84 6.69 -0.39
N GLU A 58 3.89 7.40 -0.81
CA GLU A 58 3.85 8.85 -1.02
C GLU A 58 2.78 9.26 -2.05
N ARG A 59 2.84 8.68 -3.26
CA ARG A 59 1.85 8.95 -4.31
C ARG A 59 0.44 8.52 -3.90
N LEU A 60 0.30 7.37 -3.24
CA LEU A 60 -1.03 6.90 -2.82
C LEU A 60 -1.63 7.88 -1.81
N ALA A 61 -0.89 8.21 -0.74
CA ALA A 61 -1.34 9.11 0.31
C ALA A 61 -1.64 10.54 -0.19
N SER A 62 -1.02 10.97 -1.28
CA SER A 62 -1.28 12.29 -1.88
C SER A 62 -2.51 12.34 -2.78
N ASN A 63 -3.09 11.18 -3.12
CA ASN A 63 -4.18 11.05 -4.08
C ASN A 63 -5.41 10.33 -3.51
N VAL A 64 -5.44 10.03 -2.20
CA VAL A 64 -6.54 9.35 -1.49
C VAL A 64 -6.89 10.02 -0.16
#